data_AF-R4WRT0-F1
#
_entry.id   AF-R4WRT0-F1
#
_cell.length_a   1.000
_cell.length_b   1.000
_cell.length_c   1.000
_cell.angle_alpha   90.00
_cell.angle_beta   90.00
_cell.angle_gamma   90.00
#
_symmetry.space_group_name_H-M   'P 1'
#
loop_
_entity.id
_entity.type
_entity.pdbx_description
1 polymer ?
#
loop_
_entity_poly.entity_id
_entity_poly.type
_entity_poly.pdbx_seq_one_letter_code
_entity_poly.pdbx_strand_id
1 'polypeptide(L)'
;MKKIIVPILLLCCQWQFSCGIVGIEVSTKYSPDWTSLESRPLPDWFDNVKIGVFIHWGVYSVPSVTSEWFWFDWKDPFHNKELHEEILSFMKTNYKPGFSYQDFAREFTAEFFNATEWAEIIGKSGAKYVVLTSKHHDGYALWP
;
A
#
# COMPACT_ATOMS: atom_id res chain seq x y z
N MET A 1 -33.84 1.69 72.93
CA MET A 1 -34.55 2.97 72.65
C MET A 1 -34.23 3.41 71.24
N LYS A 2 -35.21 4.03 70.58
CA LYS A 2 -35.32 4.25 69.13
C LYS A 2 -34.54 5.48 68.64
N LYS A 3 -34.02 5.36 67.40
CA LYS A 3 -33.69 6.43 66.40
C LYS A 3 -32.45 7.29 66.76
N ILE A 4 -31.61 7.75 65.82
CA ILE A 4 -31.89 8.49 64.59
C ILE A 4 -30.80 8.23 63.54
N ILE A 5 -31.23 8.02 62.29
CA ILE A 5 -30.39 8.02 61.08
C ILE A 5 -30.27 9.47 60.60
N VAL A 6 -29.06 9.94 60.33
CA VAL A 6 -28.80 11.16 59.55
C VAL A 6 -28.06 10.71 58.28
N PRO A 7 -28.64 10.85 57.08
CA PRO A 7 -27.87 10.63 55.86
C PRO A 7 -27.08 11.91 55.56
N ILE A 8 -25.76 11.82 55.64
CA ILE A 8 -24.88 12.84 55.09
C ILE A 8 -24.99 12.73 53.56
N LEU A 9 -25.72 13.66 52.93
CA LEU A 9 -25.66 13.88 51.50
C LEU A 9 -24.25 14.41 51.16
N LEU A 10 -23.40 13.51 50.66
CA LEU A 10 -22.20 13.90 49.92
C LEU A 10 -22.63 14.29 48.50
N LEU A 11 -23.00 15.56 48.33
CA LEU A 11 -22.99 16.22 47.02
C LEU A 11 -21.53 16.49 46.65
N CYS A 12 -20.88 15.54 45.98
CA CYS A 12 -19.61 15.80 45.31
C CYS A 12 -19.86 15.86 43.81
N CYS A 13 -19.73 17.09 43.31
CA CYS A 13 -19.88 17.55 41.94
C CYS A 13 -19.34 16.55 40.90
N GLN A 14 -20.22 15.91 40.13
CA GLN A 14 -19.83 15.22 38.90
C GLN A 14 -19.44 16.28 37.87
N TRP A 15 -18.15 16.62 37.82
CA TRP A 15 -17.57 17.33 36.69
C TRP A 15 -17.51 16.38 35.51
N GLN A 16 -18.63 16.26 34.81
CA GLN A 16 -18.68 15.62 33.51
C GLN A 16 -18.04 16.59 32.52
N PHE A 17 -16.72 16.54 32.42
CA PHE A 17 -15.99 17.13 31.29
C PHE A 17 -16.40 16.35 30.04
N SER A 18 -17.54 16.72 29.46
CA SER A 18 -17.88 16.36 28.09
C SER A 18 -16.97 17.21 27.21
N CYS A 19 -15.74 16.75 26.98
CA CYS A 19 -14.88 17.28 25.93
C CYS A 19 -15.55 16.88 24.60
N GLY A 20 -16.53 17.67 24.19
CA GLY A 20 -17.06 17.61 22.84
C GLY A 20 -15.97 18.06 21.89
N ILE A 21 -15.18 17.11 21.38
CA ILE A 21 -14.42 17.33 20.17
C ILE A 21 -15.46 17.47 19.06
N VAL A 22 -15.87 18.71 18.80
CA VAL A 22 -16.56 19.05 17.55
C VAL A 22 -15.49 18.99 16.48
N GLY A 23 -15.30 17.81 15.89
CA GLY A 23 -14.55 17.69 14.64
C GLY A 23 -15.31 18.47 13.59
N ILE A 24 -14.85 19.69 13.28
CA ILE A 24 -15.33 20.42 12.12
C ILE A 24 -14.77 19.67 10.92
N GLU A 25 -15.57 18.79 10.32
CA GLU A 25 -15.26 18.26 8.98
C GLU A 25 -15.41 19.41 7.98
N VAL A 26 -14.33 20.14 7.74
CA VAL A 26 -14.25 21.05 6.60
C VAL A 26 -14.12 20.18 5.35
N SER A 27 -15.25 19.81 4.76
CA SER A 27 -15.31 19.27 3.40
C SER A 27 -15.09 20.42 2.42
N THR A 28 -13.83 20.80 2.18
CA THR A 28 -13.49 21.72 1.10
C THR A 28 -13.63 20.97 -0.22
N LYS A 29 -14.50 21.45 -1.11
CA LYS A 29 -14.58 20.95 -2.49
C LYS A 29 -13.42 21.55 -3.30
N TYR A 30 -12.61 20.69 -3.90
CA TYR A 30 -11.55 21.11 -4.84
C TYR A 30 -12.11 21.23 -6.26
N SER A 31 -11.65 22.25 -7.00
CA SER A 31 -11.86 22.37 -8.45
C SER A 31 -10.63 21.82 -9.19
N PRO A 32 -10.79 21.38 -10.46
CA PRO A 32 -9.69 20.78 -11.24
C PRO A 32 -8.74 21.85 -11.81
N ASP A 33 -8.25 22.75 -10.96
CA ASP A 33 -7.26 23.78 -11.28
C ASP A 33 -6.14 23.81 -10.23
N TRP A 34 -4.96 24.27 -10.64
CA TRP A 34 -3.76 24.23 -9.80
C TRP A 34 -3.92 25.02 -8.51
N THR A 35 -4.51 26.22 -8.59
CA THR A 35 -4.72 27.08 -7.42
C THR A 35 -5.56 26.38 -6.35
N SER A 36 -6.62 25.68 -6.75
CA SER A 36 -7.42 24.88 -5.83
C SER A 36 -6.66 23.67 -5.28
N LEU A 37 -5.99 22.88 -6.13
CA LEU A 37 -5.33 21.64 -5.71
C LEU A 37 -4.12 21.88 -4.81
N GLU A 38 -3.37 22.96 -5.03
CA GLU A 38 -2.23 23.36 -4.20
C GLU A 38 -2.65 23.82 -2.81
N SER A 39 -3.90 24.27 -2.63
CA SER A 39 -4.43 24.63 -1.31
C SER A 39 -4.67 23.43 -0.37
N ARG A 40 -4.56 22.20 -0.89
CA ARG A 40 -4.79 20.99 -0.10
C ARG A 40 -3.66 20.77 0.90
N PRO A 41 -3.94 20.79 2.22
CA PRO A 41 -2.91 20.53 3.21
C PRO A 41 -2.43 19.08 3.14
N LEU A 42 -1.19 18.85 3.57
CA LEU A 42 -0.72 17.50 3.87
C LEU A 42 -1.58 16.92 5.01
N PRO A 43 -2.20 15.74 4.86
CA PRO A 43 -2.97 15.14 5.95
C PRO A 43 -2.07 14.84 7.16
N ASP A 44 -2.47 15.28 8.36
CA ASP A 44 -1.67 15.14 9.58
C ASP A 44 -1.26 13.69 9.85
N TRP A 45 -2.13 12.72 9.55
CA TRP A 45 -1.80 11.31 9.73
C TRP A 45 -0.58 10.91 8.90
N PHE A 46 -0.46 11.38 7.65
CA PHE A 46 0.63 11.01 6.76
C PHE A 46 1.94 11.62 7.22
N ASP A 47 1.90 12.88 7.70
CA ASP A 47 3.07 13.45 8.33
C ASP A 47 3.45 12.64 9.58
N ASN A 48 2.52 12.32 10.48
CA ASN A 48 2.81 11.68 11.76
C ASN A 48 3.40 10.26 11.66
N VAL A 49 3.08 9.51 10.60
CA VAL A 49 3.37 8.07 10.55
C VAL A 49 4.80 7.69 10.16
N LYS A 50 5.52 8.57 9.44
CA LYS A 50 6.95 8.53 9.07
C LYS A 50 7.46 7.32 8.25
N ILE A 51 6.99 6.10 8.52
CA ILE A 51 7.45 4.86 7.88
C ILE A 51 6.29 4.14 7.19
N GLY A 52 6.51 3.74 5.94
CA GLY A 52 5.63 2.87 5.17
C GLY A 52 6.41 1.86 4.35
N VAL A 53 5.69 0.87 3.78
CA VAL A 53 6.25 -0.18 2.93
C VAL A 53 5.67 -0.06 1.53
N PHE A 54 6.54 -0.09 0.51
CA PHE A 54 6.12 -0.14 -0.89
C PHE A 54 6.48 -1.52 -1.46
N ILE A 55 5.51 -2.17 -2.07
CA ILE A 55 5.63 -3.51 -2.65
C ILE A 55 5.56 -3.42 -4.17
N HIS A 56 6.64 -3.81 -4.83
CA HIS A 56 6.67 -4.13 -6.26
C HIS A 56 6.40 -5.61 -6.42
N TRP A 57 5.18 -5.95 -6.84
CA TRP A 57 4.76 -7.32 -7.09
C TRP A 57 3.84 -7.34 -8.30
N GLY A 58 4.04 -8.30 -9.21
CA GLY A 58 3.27 -8.40 -10.44
C GLY A 58 3.77 -9.52 -11.35
N VAL A 59 3.35 -9.50 -12.61
CA VAL A 59 3.70 -10.55 -13.59
C VAL A 59 5.22 -10.69 -13.77
N TYR A 60 5.96 -9.58 -13.71
CA TYR A 60 7.42 -9.57 -13.76
C TYR A 60 8.08 -10.36 -12.60
N SER A 61 7.36 -10.61 -11.50
CA SER A 61 7.85 -11.43 -10.40
C SER A 61 7.87 -12.93 -10.72
N VAL A 62 7.11 -13.39 -11.71
CA VAL A 62 7.07 -14.81 -12.11
C VAL A 62 8.44 -15.34 -12.56
N PRO A 63 9.13 -14.71 -13.55
CA PRO A 63 10.45 -15.18 -13.94
C PRO A 63 11.50 -14.99 -12.84
N SER A 64 11.29 -14.06 -11.89
CA SER A 64 12.22 -13.76 -10.77
C SER A 64 13.66 -13.52 -11.23
N VAL A 65 13.81 -12.83 -12.36
CA VAL A 65 15.10 -12.48 -12.97
C VAL A 65 15.20 -10.96 -13.05
N THR A 66 16.41 -10.45 -12.79
CA THR A 66 16.78 -9.03 -12.76
C THR A 66 15.93 -8.17 -11.82
N SER A 67 14.84 -7.59 -12.30
CA SER A 67 14.02 -6.59 -11.61
C SER A 67 12.61 -6.49 -12.20
N GLU A 68 11.81 -5.54 -11.69
CA GLU A 68 10.50 -5.18 -12.25
C GLU A 68 10.55 -4.64 -13.69
N TRP A 69 11.74 -4.28 -14.18
CA TRP A 69 11.98 -3.85 -15.56
C TRP A 69 12.20 -5.00 -16.54
N PHE A 70 12.13 -6.26 -16.08
CA PHE A 70 12.33 -7.47 -16.90
C PHE A 70 11.70 -7.38 -18.29
N TRP A 71 10.43 -6.95 -18.39
CA TRP A 71 9.76 -6.81 -19.68
C TRP A 71 10.47 -5.80 -20.60
N PHE A 72 10.81 -4.63 -20.08
CA PHE A 72 11.42 -3.57 -20.85
C PHE A 72 12.85 -3.95 -21.28
N ASP A 73 13.66 -4.47 -20.36
CA ASP A 73 15.01 -4.99 -20.67
C ASP A 73 14.97 -6.13 -21.68
N TRP A 74 13.93 -6.97 -21.64
CA TRP A 74 13.76 -8.04 -22.62
C TRP A 74 13.35 -7.52 -24.00
N LYS A 75 12.60 -6.42 -24.09
CA LYS A 75 12.09 -5.90 -25.37
C LYS A 75 12.96 -4.83 -26.00
N ASP A 76 13.72 -4.09 -25.20
CA ASP A 76 14.57 -2.99 -25.68
C ASP A 76 16.06 -3.30 -25.44
N PRO A 77 16.82 -3.70 -26.47
CA PRO A 77 18.25 -3.96 -26.34
C PRO A 77 19.09 -2.71 -26.04
N PHE A 78 18.51 -1.50 -26.18
CA PHE A 78 19.22 -0.23 -25.94
C PHE A 78 19.04 0.30 -24.53
N HIS A 79 18.07 -0.21 -23.76
CA HIS A 79 17.89 0.19 -22.37
C HIS A 79 19.03 -0.33 -21.50
N ASN A 80 19.31 -1.63 -21.59
CA ASN A 80 20.47 -2.25 -20.98
C ASN A 80 20.89 -3.49 -21.79
N LYS A 81 21.97 -3.34 -22.57
CA LYS A 81 22.42 -4.39 -23.49
C LYS A 81 22.82 -5.68 -22.77
N GLU A 82 23.52 -5.58 -21.64
CA GLU A 82 24.02 -6.74 -20.91
C GLU A 82 22.86 -7.54 -20.30
N LEU A 83 21.91 -6.85 -19.67
CA LEU A 83 20.69 -7.50 -19.14
C LEU A 83 19.82 -8.07 -20.26
N HIS A 84 19.71 -7.39 -21.41
CA HIS A 84 18.98 -7.90 -22.56
C HIS A 84 19.53 -9.26 -23.02
N GLU A 85 20.85 -9.36 -23.18
CA GLU A 85 21.52 -10.61 -23.57
C GLU A 85 21.36 -11.71 -22.51
N GLU A 86 21.47 -11.37 -21.23
CA GLU A 86 21.22 -12.29 -20.11
C GLU A 86 19.78 -12.83 -20.11
N ILE A 87 18.80 -11.93 -20.23
CA ILE A 87 17.38 -12.30 -20.26
C ILE A 87 17.07 -13.15 -21.49
N LEU A 88 17.62 -12.84 -22.67
CA LEU A 88 17.45 -13.69 -23.85
C LEU A 88 18.00 -15.10 -23.63
N SER A 89 19.16 -15.23 -22.99
CA SER A 89 19.76 -16.53 -22.65
C SER A 89 18.89 -17.31 -21.65
N PHE A 90 18.42 -16.63 -20.60
CA PHE A 90 17.49 -17.20 -19.62
C PHE A 90 16.19 -17.68 -20.28
N MET A 91 15.58 -16.84 -21.13
CA MET A 91 14.33 -17.17 -21.81
C MET A 91 14.48 -18.36 -22.75
N LYS A 92 15.58 -18.41 -23.52
CA LYS A 92 15.88 -19.53 -24.43
C LYS A 92 16.08 -20.86 -23.68
N THR A 93 16.63 -20.81 -22.47
CA THR A 93 16.95 -22.00 -21.67
C THR A 93 15.74 -22.55 -20.92
N ASN A 94 14.89 -21.65 -20.40
CA ASN A 94 13.83 -22.02 -19.46
C ASN A 94 12.42 -22.05 -20.09
N TYR A 95 12.22 -21.40 -21.24
CA TYR A 95 10.91 -21.27 -21.85
C TYR A 95 10.92 -21.74 -23.31
N LYS A 96 9.78 -22.25 -23.76
CA LYS A 96 9.60 -22.74 -25.13
C LYS A 96 9.79 -21.61 -26.17
N PRO A 97 10.23 -21.93 -27.39
CA PRO A 97 10.25 -20.96 -28.48
C PRO A 97 8.88 -20.29 -28.66
N GLY A 98 8.88 -18.97 -28.85
CA GLY A 98 7.66 -18.17 -29.02
C GLY A 98 6.95 -17.76 -27.72
N PHE A 99 7.48 -18.09 -26.55
CA PHE A 99 6.95 -17.60 -25.27
C PHE A 99 7.01 -16.06 -25.20
N SER A 100 5.88 -15.43 -24.87
CA SER A 100 5.72 -13.98 -24.76
C SER A 100 5.65 -13.55 -23.30
N TYR A 101 5.82 -12.25 -23.02
CA TYR A 101 5.69 -11.75 -21.65
C TYR A 101 4.28 -11.95 -21.10
N GLN A 102 3.27 -11.82 -21.95
CA GLN A 102 1.87 -12.02 -21.59
C GLN A 102 1.58 -13.46 -21.14
N ASP A 103 2.34 -14.45 -21.58
CA ASP A 103 2.16 -15.84 -21.14
C ASP A 103 2.43 -15.99 -19.64
N PHE A 104 3.33 -15.18 -19.04
CA PHE A 104 3.57 -15.15 -17.60
C PHE A 104 2.33 -14.75 -16.78
N ALA A 105 1.38 -14.01 -17.36
CA ALA A 105 0.17 -13.61 -16.64
C ALA A 105 -0.65 -14.82 -16.17
N ARG A 106 -0.59 -15.94 -16.91
CA ARG A 106 -1.24 -17.19 -16.51
C ARG A 106 -0.51 -17.92 -15.39
N GLU A 107 0.80 -17.69 -15.28
CA GLU A 107 1.68 -18.31 -14.27
C GLU A 107 1.72 -17.48 -12.98
N PHE A 108 1.30 -16.22 -13.03
CA PHE A 108 1.10 -15.37 -11.86
C PHE A 108 -0.16 -15.78 -11.08
N THR A 109 -0.11 -16.96 -10.45
CA THR A 109 -1.25 -17.55 -9.72
C THR A 109 -1.35 -17.05 -8.28
N ALA A 110 -0.27 -16.51 -7.73
CA ALA A 110 -0.16 -16.10 -6.33
C ALA A 110 -0.59 -17.22 -5.34
N GLU A 111 -0.26 -18.48 -5.65
CA GLU A 111 -0.77 -19.67 -4.96
C GLU A 111 -0.59 -19.63 -3.43
N PHE A 112 0.52 -19.06 -2.95
CA PHE A 112 0.83 -18.93 -1.52
C PHE A 112 0.57 -17.53 -0.96
N PHE A 113 -0.11 -16.66 -1.69
CA PHE A 113 -0.39 -15.30 -1.22
C PHE A 113 -1.38 -15.31 -0.06
N ASN A 114 -0.97 -14.70 1.05
CA ASN A 114 -1.80 -14.48 2.22
C ASN A 114 -1.71 -13.00 2.65
N ALA A 115 -2.75 -12.24 2.32
CA ALA A 115 -2.82 -10.82 2.64
C ALA A 115 -2.78 -10.54 4.15
N THR A 116 -3.34 -11.43 4.98
CA THR A 116 -3.31 -11.29 6.44
C THR A 116 -1.89 -11.43 6.97
N GLU A 117 -1.15 -12.44 6.51
CA GLU A 117 0.23 -12.64 6.92
C GLU A 117 1.11 -11.44 6.55
N TRP A 118 0.95 -10.92 5.33
CA TRP A 118 1.66 -9.71 4.89
C TRP A 118 1.33 -8.51 5.79
N ALA A 119 0.03 -8.26 6.04
CA ALA A 119 -0.40 -7.17 6.89
C ALA A 119 0.16 -7.29 8.32
N GLU A 120 0.20 -8.51 8.88
CA GLU A 120 0.76 -8.75 10.20
C GLU A 120 2.27 -8.49 10.26
N ILE A 121 3.04 -9.02 9.31
CA ILE A 121 4.50 -8.85 9.28
C ILE A 121 4.85 -7.37 9.06
N ILE A 122 4.16 -6.70 8.14
CA ILE A 122 4.37 -5.29 7.87
C ILE A 122 3.99 -4.45 9.10
N GLY A 123 2.88 -4.75 9.77
CA GLY A 123 2.50 -4.09 11.02
C GLY A 123 3.53 -4.28 12.14
N LYS A 124 4.09 -5.50 12.26
CA LYS A 124 5.16 -5.82 13.22
C LYS A 124 6.47 -5.10 12.91
N SER A 125 6.72 -4.70 11.65
CA SER A 125 7.89 -3.88 11.28
C SER A 125 7.82 -2.43 11.78
N GLY A 126 6.64 -1.99 12.25
CA GLY A 126 6.40 -0.62 12.69
C GLY A 126 5.90 0.32 11.59
N ALA A 127 5.86 -0.15 10.34
CA ALA A 127 5.26 0.56 9.22
C ALA A 127 3.78 0.88 9.49
N LYS A 128 3.34 2.02 8.98
CA LYS A 128 2.02 2.60 9.27
C LYS A 128 1.17 2.84 8.03
N TYR A 129 1.74 2.67 6.85
CA TYR A 129 1.03 2.62 5.59
C TYR A 129 1.73 1.65 4.63
N VAL A 130 0.96 1.11 3.68
CA VAL A 130 1.45 0.19 2.66
C VAL A 130 0.97 0.68 1.31
N VAL A 131 1.86 0.65 0.31
CA VAL A 131 1.53 0.89 -1.09
C VAL A 131 1.85 -0.38 -1.85
N LEU A 132 0.88 -0.88 -2.62
CA LEU A 132 1.10 -1.94 -3.59
C LEU A 132 1.14 -1.31 -4.98
N THR A 133 2.06 -1.74 -5.84
CA THR A 133 2.00 -1.41 -7.26
C THR A 133 0.71 -1.95 -7.85
N SER A 134 -0.30 -1.10 -7.97
CA SER A 134 -1.58 -1.51 -8.56
C SER A 134 -1.38 -1.89 -10.02
N LYS A 135 -0.59 -1.09 -10.76
CA LYS A 135 -0.14 -1.31 -12.13
C LYS A 135 1.26 -0.75 -12.29
N HIS A 136 2.17 -1.54 -12.84
CA HIS A 136 3.54 -1.12 -13.13
C HIS A 136 3.71 -0.73 -14.62
N HIS A 137 4.96 -0.51 -15.06
CA HIS A 137 5.28 -0.10 -16.44
C HIS A 137 4.95 -1.15 -17.51
N ASP A 138 4.81 -2.42 -17.11
CA ASP A 138 4.39 -3.52 -17.99
C ASP A 138 2.88 -3.49 -18.32
N GLY A 139 2.11 -2.66 -17.61
CA GLY A 139 0.71 -2.39 -17.89
C GLY A 139 -0.28 -3.41 -17.30
N TYR A 140 0.19 -4.41 -16.56
CA TYR A 140 -0.69 -5.38 -15.91
C TYR A 140 -1.33 -4.78 -14.66
N ALA A 141 -2.66 -4.85 -14.56
CA ALA A 141 -3.41 -4.32 -13.42
C ALA A 141 -3.74 -5.42 -12.40
N LEU A 142 -3.46 -5.17 -11.12
CA LEU A 142 -3.76 -6.07 -9.99
C LEU A 142 -5.17 -5.89 -9.42
N TRP A 143 -6.06 -5.24 -10.16
CA TRP A 143 -7.44 -5.01 -9.75
C TRP A 143 -8.40 -5.14 -10.94
N PRO A 144 -9.68 -5.46 -10.70
CA PRO A 144 -10.75 -5.18 -11.65
C PRO A 144 -11.19 -3.71 -11.59
#